data_AF-A0A0U1DFT9-F1
#
_entry.id   AF-A0A0U1DFT9-F1
#
_cell.length_a   1.000
_cell.length_b   1.000
_cell.length_c   1.000
_cell.angle_alpha   90.00
_cell.angle_beta   90.00
_cell.angle_gamma   90.00
#
_symmetry.space_group_name_H-M   'P 1'
#
loop_
_entity.id
_entity.type
_entity.pdbx_description
1 polymer ?
#
loop_
_entity_poly.entity_id
_entity_poly.type
_entity_poly.pdbx_seq_one_letter_code
_entity_poly.pdbx_strand_id
1 'polypeptide(L)'
;MAEEKVTKAIAVQAQQQAELQSEQRFGSTARRAAILAAVVCVLTLTIAGPVRTYFAQRTEMKQLKASEQQLRAQIADLEQQKVKLADPVYIAAQARERLGFVMPGDTPYQVQLPPGALVSDDAGAPVPPGSTVARGPSLVHLVVAHHRR
;
A
#
# COMPACT_ATOMS: atom_id res chain seq x y z
N MET A 1 78.65 53.43 18.17
CA MET A 1 78.61 53.30 16.69
C MET A 1 78.24 51.90 16.22
N ALA A 2 78.86 50.82 16.75
CA ALA A 2 78.54 49.45 16.34
C ALA A 2 77.14 48.99 16.78
N GLU A 3 76.73 49.26 18.02
CA GLU A 3 75.41 48.87 18.53
C GLU A 3 74.24 49.52 17.78
N GLU A 4 74.35 50.81 17.43
CA GLU A 4 73.31 51.54 16.67
C GLU A 4 73.08 50.96 15.27
N LYS A 5 74.14 50.48 14.61
CA LYS A 5 74.02 49.79 13.31
C LYS A 5 73.27 48.47 13.47
N VAL A 6 73.52 47.73 14.54
CA VAL A 6 72.84 46.46 14.82
C VAL A 6 71.37 46.69 15.13
N THR A 7 71.02 47.69 15.96
CA THR A 7 69.62 48.00 16.28
C THR A 7 68.83 48.43 15.04
N LYS A 8 69.42 49.28 14.20
CA LYS A 8 68.80 49.69 12.92
C LYS A 8 68.66 48.51 11.96
N ALA A 9 69.64 47.61 11.89
CA ALA A 9 69.56 46.41 11.06
C ALA A 9 68.43 45.46 11.51
N ILE A 10 68.25 45.27 12.82
CA ILE A 10 67.15 44.45 13.37
C ILE A 10 65.80 45.08 13.07
N ALA A 11 65.67 46.41 13.22
CA ALA A 11 64.43 47.13 12.91
C ALA A 11 64.05 47.02 11.42
N VAL A 12 65.03 47.17 10.51
CA VAL A 12 64.82 47.02 9.07
C VAL A 12 64.47 45.58 8.70
N GLN A 13 65.13 44.59 9.33
CA GLN A 13 64.78 43.18 9.13
C GLN A 13 63.37 42.83 9.62
N ALA A 14 62.94 43.37 10.76
CA ALA A 14 61.60 43.15 11.28
C ALA A 14 60.50 43.69 10.33
N GLN A 15 60.75 44.84 9.70
CA GLN A 15 59.84 45.40 8.70
C GLN A 15 59.76 44.53 7.44
N GLN A 16 60.90 44.05 6.93
CA GLN A 16 60.94 43.15 5.77
C GLN A 16 60.22 41.81 6.06
N GLN A 17 60.32 41.30 7.29
CA GLN A 17 59.63 40.08 7.68
C GLN A 17 58.10 40.26 7.77
N ALA A 18 57.60 41.44 8.17
CA ALA A 18 56.17 41.70 8.26
C ALA A 18 55.46 41.66 6.90
N GLU A 19 56.10 42.19 5.85
CA GLU A 19 55.58 42.16 4.48
C GLU A 19 55.49 40.72 3.96
N LEU A 20 56.56 39.93 4.10
CA LEU A 20 56.57 38.52 3.69
C LEU A 20 55.60 37.66 4.50
N GLN A 21 55.45 37.94 5.80
CA GLN A 21 54.48 37.24 6.65
C GLN A 21 53.03 37.54 6.25
N SER A 22 52.72 38.74 5.76
CA SER A 22 51.37 39.09 5.34
C SER A 22 50.91 38.27 4.13
N GLU A 23 51.79 38.06 3.15
CA GLU A 23 51.56 37.22 1.97
C GLU A 23 51.38 35.74 2.35
N GLN A 24 52.23 35.23 3.24
CA GLN A 24 52.15 33.84 3.71
C GLN A 24 50.92 33.58 4.60
N ARG A 25 50.51 34.55 5.43
CA ARG A 25 49.29 34.46 6.26
C ARG A 25 48.04 34.43 5.40
N PHE A 26 48.00 35.17 4.30
CA PHE A 26 46.88 35.12 3.36
C PHE A 26 46.78 33.75 2.68
N GLY A 27 47.90 33.19 2.21
CA GLY A 27 47.91 31.87 1.56
C GLY A 27 47.48 30.74 2.51
N SER A 28 47.95 30.77 3.76
CA SER A 28 47.58 29.76 4.77
C SER A 28 46.13 29.89 5.25
N THR A 29 45.63 31.12 5.41
CA THR A 29 44.23 31.39 5.80
C THR A 29 43.26 31.05 4.67
N ALA A 30 43.59 31.42 3.42
CA ALA A 30 42.79 31.08 2.25
C ALA A 30 42.71 29.57 2.04
N ARG A 31 43.81 28.83 2.22
CA ARG A 31 43.81 27.37 2.13
C ARG A 31 42.96 26.73 3.23
N ARG A 32 43.02 27.23 4.47
CA ARG A 32 42.16 26.77 5.58
C ARG A 32 40.69 27.07 5.31
N ALA A 33 40.37 28.27 4.81
CA ALA A 33 39.02 28.66 4.45
C ALA A 33 38.46 27.79 3.31
N ALA A 34 39.27 27.49 2.28
CA ALA A 34 38.88 26.59 1.20
C ALA A 34 38.59 25.17 1.70
N ILE A 35 39.41 24.64 2.63
CA ILE A 35 39.16 23.34 3.26
C ILE A 35 37.87 23.37 4.07
N LEU A 36 37.63 24.41 4.87
CA LEU A 36 36.38 24.54 5.65
C LEU A 36 35.15 24.61 4.74
N ALA A 37 35.21 25.40 3.66
CA ALA A 37 34.12 25.49 2.68
C ALA A 37 33.85 24.13 2.03
N ALA A 38 34.89 23.40 1.64
CA ALA A 38 34.76 22.06 1.08
C ALA A 38 34.11 21.08 2.09
N VAL A 39 34.54 21.10 3.35
CA VAL A 39 33.95 20.27 4.41
C VAL A 39 32.46 20.60 4.61
N VAL A 40 32.10 21.88 4.69
CA VAL A 40 30.69 22.32 4.81
C VAL A 40 29.85 21.89 3.60
N CYS A 41 30.40 22.00 2.39
CA CYS A 41 29.76 21.48 1.18
C CYS A 41 29.53 19.96 1.25
N VAL A 42 30.53 19.20 1.69
CA VAL A 42 30.38 17.74 1.86
C VAL A 42 29.32 17.43 2.91
N LEU A 43 29.34 18.06 4.09
CA LEU A 43 28.32 17.86 5.12
C LEU A 43 26.92 18.17 4.62
N THR A 44 26.73 19.28 3.89
CA THR A 44 25.43 19.65 3.34
C THR A 44 24.96 18.67 2.26
N LEU A 45 25.83 18.25 1.34
CA LEU A 45 25.51 17.22 0.34
C LEU A 45 25.21 15.86 0.97
N THR A 46 25.92 15.47 2.02
CA THR A 46 25.66 14.24 2.79
C THR A 46 24.27 14.25 3.42
N ILE A 47 23.76 15.42 3.82
CA ILE A 47 22.42 15.58 4.41
C ILE A 47 21.33 15.79 3.34
N ALA A 48 21.66 16.36 2.18
CA ALA A 48 20.71 16.66 1.11
C ALA A 48 19.98 15.40 0.57
N GLY A 49 20.69 14.29 0.42
CA GLY A 49 20.09 13.00 0.04
C GLY A 49 19.10 12.46 1.09
N PRO A 50 19.50 12.31 2.36
CA PRO A 50 18.66 11.89 3.47
C PRO A 50 17.38 12.69 3.66
N VAL A 51 17.40 14.01 3.45
CA VAL A 51 16.19 14.83 3.57
C VAL A 51 15.12 14.36 2.58
N ARG A 52 15.51 14.06 1.33
CA ARG A 52 14.58 13.56 0.29
C ARG A 52 14.00 12.19 0.64
N THR A 53 14.79 11.29 1.22
CA THR A 53 14.32 9.95 1.62
C THR A 53 13.52 9.97 2.93
N TYR A 54 13.84 10.87 3.86
CA TYR A 54 13.14 11.03 5.13
C TYR A 54 11.66 11.45 4.93
N PHE A 55 11.40 12.31 3.94
CA PHE A 55 10.03 12.67 3.58
C PHE A 55 9.29 11.54 2.84
N ALA A 56 9.99 10.71 2.05
CA ALA A 56 9.39 9.54 1.38
C ALA A 56 9.02 8.42 2.37
N GLN A 57 9.86 8.18 3.40
CA GLN A 57 9.64 7.15 4.42
C GLN A 57 8.39 7.38 5.27
N ARG A 58 7.97 8.64 5.47
CA ARG A 58 6.72 8.93 6.20
C ARG A 58 5.47 8.45 5.46
N THR A 59 5.53 8.34 4.14
CA THR A 59 4.44 7.79 3.34
C THR A 59 4.45 6.27 3.39
N GLU A 60 5.63 5.65 3.30
CA GLU A 60 5.78 4.18 3.45
C GLU A 60 5.27 3.70 4.82
N MET A 61 5.61 4.37 5.91
CA MET A 61 5.10 3.98 7.23
C MET A 61 3.57 4.07 7.35
N LYS A 62 2.94 5.06 6.70
CA LYS A 62 1.48 5.17 6.66
C LYS A 62 0.86 4.10 5.77
N GLN A 63 1.46 3.82 4.62
CA GLN A 63 1.03 2.78 3.70
C GLN A 63 1.15 1.39 4.33
N LEU A 64 2.26 1.09 5.03
CA LEU A 64 2.45 -0.18 5.73
C LEU A 64 1.40 -0.40 6.81
N LYS A 65 1.12 0.62 7.64
CA LYS A 65 0.08 0.54 8.67
C LYS A 65 -1.33 0.39 8.10
N ALA A 66 -1.64 1.12 7.02
CA ALA A 66 -2.91 1.00 6.33
C ALA A 66 -3.09 -0.42 5.74
N SER A 67 -2.06 -0.95 5.09
CA SER A 67 -2.04 -2.32 4.57
C SER A 67 -2.19 -3.36 5.67
N GLU A 68 -1.53 -3.18 6.82
CA GLU A 68 -1.65 -4.08 7.97
C GLU A 68 -3.10 -4.11 8.50
N GLN A 69 -3.72 -2.94 8.68
CA GLN A 69 -5.11 -2.84 9.12
C GLN A 69 -6.08 -3.49 8.13
N GLN A 70 -5.87 -3.27 6.83
CA GLN A 70 -6.68 -3.89 5.78
C GLN A 70 -6.53 -5.41 5.75
N LEU A 71 -5.32 -5.95 5.97
CA LEU A 71 -5.10 -7.39 6.05
C LEU A 71 -5.77 -8.00 7.29
N ARG A 72 -5.67 -7.34 8.45
CA ARG A 72 -6.33 -7.79 9.67
C ARG A 72 -7.86 -7.83 9.52
N ALA A 73 -8.44 -6.83 8.87
CA ALA A 73 -9.87 -6.81 8.59
C ALA A 73 -10.31 -7.97 7.67
N GLN A 74 -9.53 -8.27 6.62
CA GLN A 74 -9.80 -9.40 5.73
C GLN A 74 -9.70 -10.74 6.44
N ILE A 75 -8.72 -10.92 7.32
CA ILE A 75 -8.61 -12.15 8.12
C ILE A 75 -9.84 -12.33 8.99
N ALA A 76 -10.27 -11.28 9.70
CA ALA A 76 -11.45 -11.35 10.56
C ALA A 76 -12.73 -11.70 9.79
N ASP A 77 -12.93 -11.09 8.61
CA ASP A 77 -14.07 -11.40 7.75
C ASP A 77 -14.03 -12.85 7.23
N LEU A 78 -12.87 -13.32 6.76
CA LEU A 78 -12.69 -14.69 6.31
C LEU A 78 -12.87 -15.72 7.43
N GLU A 79 -12.43 -15.41 8.66
CA GLU A 79 -12.67 -16.25 9.83
C GLU A 79 -14.17 -16.33 10.15
N GLN A 80 -14.89 -15.21 10.10
CA GLN A 80 -16.34 -15.21 10.27
C GLN A 80 -17.05 -16.03 9.18
N GLN A 81 -16.63 -15.90 7.92
CA GLN A 81 -17.15 -16.72 6.83
C GLN A 81 -16.88 -18.20 7.09
N LYS A 82 -15.65 -18.58 7.47
CA LYS A 82 -15.32 -19.96 7.83
C LYS A 82 -16.21 -20.52 8.94
N VAL A 83 -16.48 -19.73 9.99
CA VAL A 83 -17.38 -20.15 11.08
C VAL A 83 -18.80 -20.39 10.56
N LYS A 84 -19.32 -19.52 9.69
CA LYS A 84 -20.64 -19.70 9.07
C LYS A 84 -20.70 -20.95 8.18
N LEU A 85 -19.64 -21.21 7.41
CA LEU A 85 -19.55 -22.39 6.55
C LEU A 85 -19.21 -23.69 7.32
N ALA A 86 -18.77 -23.60 8.58
CA ALA A 86 -18.50 -24.77 9.43
C ALA A 86 -19.78 -25.41 9.98
N ASP A 87 -20.92 -24.70 9.94
CA ASP A 87 -22.21 -25.25 10.36
C ASP A 87 -22.81 -26.13 9.23
N PRO A 88 -22.94 -27.45 9.42
CA PRO A 88 -23.53 -28.33 8.42
C PRO A 88 -25.00 -27.98 8.11
N VAL A 89 -25.73 -27.35 9.04
CA VAL A 89 -27.12 -26.91 8.82
C VAL A 89 -27.15 -25.75 7.80
N TYR A 90 -26.20 -24.82 7.89
CA TYR A 90 -26.06 -23.70 6.96
C TYR A 90 -25.72 -24.19 5.54
N ILE A 91 -24.77 -25.13 5.43
CA ILE A 91 -24.42 -25.73 4.13
C ILE A 91 -25.59 -26.53 3.54
N ALA A 92 -26.31 -27.31 4.35
CA ALA A 92 -27.49 -28.05 3.89
C ALA A 92 -28.63 -27.13 3.42
N ALA A 93 -28.84 -26.00 4.10
CA ALA A 93 -29.82 -24.98 3.69
C ALA A 93 -29.42 -24.30 2.37
N GLN A 94 -28.14 -23.88 2.22
CA GLN A 94 -27.63 -23.28 1.00
C GLN A 94 -27.68 -24.24 -0.20
N ALA A 95 -27.36 -25.52 0.03
CA ALA A 95 -27.43 -26.60 -0.94
C ALA A 95 -28.87 -26.88 -1.42
N ARG A 96 -29.85 -26.85 -0.50
CA ARG A 96 -31.27 -26.96 -0.83
C ARG A 96 -31.76 -25.78 -1.67
N GLU A 97 -31.44 -24.55 -1.27
CA GLU A 97 -31.92 -23.34 -1.93
C GLU A 97 -31.32 -23.16 -3.33
N ARG A 98 -30.01 -23.43 -3.49
CA ARG A 98 -29.28 -23.14 -4.74
C ARG A 98 -29.20 -24.32 -5.69
N LEU A 99 -29.18 -25.55 -5.18
CA LEU A 99 -28.91 -26.76 -5.96
C LEU A 99 -30.05 -27.78 -5.88
N GLY A 100 -31.12 -27.51 -5.11
CA GLY A 100 -32.25 -28.43 -4.96
C GLY A 100 -31.89 -29.76 -4.29
N PHE A 101 -30.79 -29.81 -3.53
CA PHE A 101 -30.38 -31.02 -2.83
C PHE A 101 -31.40 -31.42 -1.75
N VAL A 102 -31.75 -32.70 -1.67
CA VAL A 102 -32.64 -33.27 -0.66
C VAL A 102 -31.85 -34.06 0.38
N MET A 103 -32.35 -34.22 1.61
CA MET A 103 -31.66 -35.09 2.58
C MET A 103 -31.75 -36.56 2.13
N PRO A 104 -30.77 -37.40 2.50
CA PRO A 104 -30.89 -38.84 2.30
C PRO A 104 -32.14 -39.36 3.04
N GLY A 105 -33.13 -39.83 2.28
CA GLY A 105 -34.45 -40.27 2.78
C GLY A 105 -35.63 -39.43 2.31
N ASP A 106 -35.40 -38.21 1.79
CA ASP A 106 -36.44 -37.35 1.23
C ASP A 106 -36.62 -37.62 -0.28
N THR A 107 -37.87 -37.71 -0.77
CA THR A 107 -38.17 -37.94 -2.20
C THR A 107 -38.36 -36.60 -2.92
N PRO A 108 -37.53 -36.24 -3.92
CA PRO A 108 -37.67 -34.98 -4.64
C PRO A 108 -38.88 -35.02 -5.58
N TYR A 109 -39.87 -34.16 -5.37
CA TYR A 109 -40.98 -33.97 -6.32
C TYR A 109 -40.65 -32.84 -7.30
N GLN A 110 -40.43 -33.20 -8.57
CA GLN A 110 -40.38 -32.22 -9.65
C GLN A 110 -41.76 -32.14 -10.31
N VAL A 111 -42.42 -31.00 -10.18
CA VAL A 111 -43.71 -30.76 -10.83
C VAL A 111 -43.46 -30.51 -12.32
N GLN A 112 -43.48 -31.56 -13.14
CA GLN A 112 -43.61 -31.41 -14.59
C GLN A 112 -45.07 -31.13 -14.93
N LEU A 113 -45.40 -29.86 -15.15
CA LEU A 113 -46.69 -29.49 -15.74
C LEU A 113 -46.66 -29.79 -17.25
N PRO A 114 -47.68 -30.50 -17.79
CA PRO A 114 -47.86 -30.66 -19.23
C PRO A 114 -47.82 -29.29 -19.95
N PRO A 115 -47.29 -29.21 -21.18
CA PRO A 115 -47.39 -28.00 -21.98
C PRO A 115 -48.86 -27.74 -22.33
N GLY A 116 -49.53 -26.96 -21.49
CA GLY A 116 -50.98 -26.67 -21.59
C GLY A 116 -51.78 -27.00 -20.34
N ALA A 117 -51.17 -27.53 -19.28
CA ALA A 117 -51.84 -27.62 -17.99
C ALA A 117 -52.01 -26.21 -17.40
N LEU A 118 -53.24 -25.70 -17.48
CA LEU A 118 -53.69 -24.62 -16.63
C LEU A 118 -53.40 -25.01 -15.19
N VAL A 119 -52.82 -24.09 -14.44
CA VAL A 119 -52.65 -24.23 -13.00
C VAL A 119 -54.05 -24.39 -12.41
N SER A 120 -54.44 -25.63 -12.08
CA SER A 120 -55.57 -25.83 -11.18
C SER A 120 -55.09 -25.44 -9.79
N ASP A 121 -55.49 -24.24 -9.40
CA ASP A 121 -55.28 -23.63 -8.10
C ASP A 121 -56.17 -24.36 -7.07
N ASP A 122 -55.78 -25.58 -6.72
CA ASP A 122 -56.42 -26.38 -5.67
C ASP A 122 -55.37 -26.88 -4.67
N ALA A 123 -54.80 -25.92 -3.95
CA ALA A 123 -54.44 -26.09 -2.54
C ALA A 123 -54.62 -24.72 -1.88
N GLY A 124 -55.82 -24.51 -1.32
CA GLY A 124 -56.32 -23.20 -0.94
C GLY A 124 -55.35 -22.29 -0.17
N ALA A 125 -55.23 -21.06 -0.65
CA ALA A 125 -55.33 -19.85 0.16
C ALA A 125 -55.70 -18.66 -0.77
N PRO A 126 -56.63 -17.77 -0.38
CA PRO A 126 -57.28 -16.86 -1.32
C PRO A 126 -56.43 -15.62 -1.59
N VAL A 127 -55.95 -15.40 -2.83
CA VAL A 127 -55.45 -14.07 -3.25
C VAL A 127 -55.67 -13.78 -4.75
N PRO A 128 -55.96 -12.51 -5.12
CA PRO A 128 -56.57 -12.09 -6.39
C PRO A 128 -55.61 -11.92 -7.60
N PRO A 129 -56.12 -11.92 -8.86
CA PRO A 129 -55.30 -12.04 -10.07
C PRO A 129 -54.80 -10.70 -10.66
N GLY A 130 -53.53 -10.66 -11.08
CA GLY A 130 -52.95 -9.53 -11.81
C GLY A 130 -51.47 -9.67 -12.18
N SER A 131 -51.08 -10.69 -12.95
CA SER A 131 -49.71 -10.78 -13.49
C SER A 131 -49.68 -11.46 -14.86
N THR A 132 -49.23 -10.73 -15.88
CA THR A 132 -48.74 -11.29 -17.15
C THR A 132 -47.26 -10.94 -17.31
N VAL A 133 -46.39 -11.96 -17.29
CA VAL A 133 -44.99 -11.85 -17.72
C VAL A 133 -44.79 -12.81 -18.90
N ALA A 134 -44.30 -12.25 -20.00
CA ALA A 134 -44.04 -12.92 -21.26
C ALA A 134 -42.82 -13.86 -21.18
N ARG A 135 -42.95 -15.05 -21.77
CA ARG A 135 -41.95 -16.12 -21.82
C ARG A 135 -41.12 -16.00 -23.10
N GLY A 136 -39.80 -15.81 -22.97
CA GLY A 136 -38.80 -15.91 -24.04
C GLY A 136 -37.90 -17.14 -23.86
N PRO A 137 -37.29 -17.67 -24.95
CA PRO A 137 -36.74 -19.03 -24.98
C PRO A 137 -35.37 -19.20 -24.32
N SER A 138 -35.26 -20.36 -23.66
CA SER A 138 -34.10 -20.99 -23.04
C SER A 138 -32.87 -21.05 -23.96
N LEU A 139 -31.74 -20.57 -23.45
CA LEU A 139 -30.40 -20.84 -23.99
C LEU A 139 -29.51 -21.26 -22.81
N VAL A 140 -29.52 -22.56 -22.52
CA VAL A 140 -28.66 -23.18 -21.50
C VAL A 140 -27.28 -23.40 -22.13
N HIS A 141 -26.38 -22.45 -21.94
CA HIS A 141 -24.97 -22.64 -22.28
C HIS A 141 -24.26 -23.30 -21.11
N LEU A 142 -24.14 -24.62 -21.20
CA LEU A 142 -23.10 -25.41 -20.55
C LEU A 142 -21.74 -24.93 -21.10
N VAL A 143 -20.79 -24.55 -20.24
CA VAL A 143 -19.33 -24.77 -20.42
C VAL A 143 -18.61 -24.40 -19.12
N VAL A 144 -17.90 -25.38 -18.59
CA VAL A 144 -16.85 -25.29 -17.58
C VAL A 144 -15.61 -24.65 -18.22
N ALA A 145 -15.02 -23.62 -17.61
CA ALA A 145 -13.62 -23.27 -17.84
C ALA A 145 -12.99 -22.49 -16.68
N HIS A 146 -11.78 -22.93 -16.35
CA HIS A 146 -10.92 -22.60 -15.23
C HIS A 146 -10.19 -21.24 -15.36
N HIS A 147 -9.65 -20.79 -14.23
CA HIS A 147 -8.42 -20.00 -14.02
C HIS A 147 -8.41 -18.45 -14.00
N ARG A 148 -8.04 -17.95 -12.80
CA ARG A 148 -7.08 -16.89 -12.44
C ARG A 148 -6.99 -15.64 -13.35
N ARG A 149 -7.14 -14.48 -12.72
CA ARG A 149 -6.00 -13.60 -12.37
C ARG A 149 -6.34 -12.78 -11.15
#